data_AF-G8SGW8-F1
#
_entry.id   AF-G8SGW8-F1
#
_cell.length_a   1.000
_cell.length_b   1.000
_cell.length_c   1.000
_cell.angle_alpha   90.00
_cell.angle_beta   90.00
_cell.angle_gamma   90.00
#
_symmetry.space_group_name_H-M   'P 1'
#
loop_
_entity.id
_entity.type
_entity.pdbx_description
1 polymer ?
#
loop_
_entity_poly.entity_id
_entity_poly.type
_entity_poly.pdbx_seq_one_letter_code
_entity_poly.pdbx_strand_id
1 'polypeptide(L)'
;MPLELHDENATLIGVVTVDEVEQLVGWLRSCQRPRVSLRRCNHLHTGALQALLLFRPKISAAPKDAFLTSQVLPLLTGSNGDTGRQGTEPP
;
A
#
# COMPACT_ATOMS: atom_id res chain seq x y z
N MET A 1 0.52 2.41 -18.68
CA MET A 1 1.38 2.66 -17.52
C MET A 1 0.51 2.67 -16.28
N PRO A 2 0.69 1.74 -15.33
CA PRO A 2 -0.21 1.57 -14.19
C PRO A 2 0.06 2.55 -13.03
N LEU A 3 1.00 3.49 -13.19
CA LEU A 3 1.24 4.60 -12.27
C LEU A 3 0.84 5.94 -12.90
N GLU A 4 -0.16 6.60 -12.33
CA GLU A 4 -0.43 8.03 -12.54
C GLU A 4 0.21 8.80 -11.37
N LEU A 5 1.35 9.46 -11.61
CA LEU A 5 2.14 10.16 -10.58
C LEU A 5 2.03 11.68 -10.75
N HIS A 6 1.70 12.37 -9.66
CA HIS A 6 1.65 13.82 -9.54
C HIS A 6 2.30 14.23 -8.22
N ASP A 7 2.74 15.49 -8.10
CA ASP A 7 3.48 16.09 -6.96
C ASP A 7 3.52 15.21 -5.70
N GLU A 8 2.43 15.17 -4.93
CA GLU A 8 2.29 14.33 -3.73
C GLU A 8 1.22 13.24 -3.85
N ASN A 9 0.60 13.06 -5.03
CA ASN A 9 -0.49 12.09 -5.23
C ASN A 9 -0.17 11.08 -6.32
N ALA A 10 -0.33 9.80 -6.02
CA ALA A 10 -0.23 8.71 -6.97
C ALA A 10 -1.52 7.90 -7.04
N THR A 11 -1.90 7.45 -8.23
CA THR A 11 -2.94 6.44 -8.44
C THR A 11 -2.33 5.20 -9.09
N LEU A 12 -2.42 4.06 -8.40
CA LEU A 12 -2.03 2.75 -8.92
C LEU A 12 -3.25 2.10 -9.61
N ILE A 13 -3.06 1.62 -10.83
CA ILE A 13 -4.15 1.24 -11.75
C ILE A 13 -3.90 -0.12 -12.36
N GLY A 14 -4.92 -0.98 -12.38
CA GLY A 14 -4.85 -2.29 -13.00
C GLY A 14 -3.80 -3.17 -12.34
N VAL A 15 -2.83 -3.62 -13.12
CA VAL A 15 -1.77 -4.53 -12.67
C VAL A 15 -0.47 -3.73 -12.57
N VAL A 16 0.02 -3.54 -11.35
CA VAL A 16 1.34 -2.95 -11.08
C VAL A 16 2.34 -4.09 -11.00
N THR A 17 3.27 -4.17 -11.96
CA THR A 17 4.25 -5.27 -12.04
C THR A 17 5.59 -4.86 -11.41
N VAL A 18 6.62 -5.68 -11.61
CA VAL A 18 7.99 -5.35 -11.21
C VAL A 18 8.53 -4.12 -11.94
N ASP A 19 8.08 -3.87 -13.17
CA ASP A 19 8.61 -2.82 -14.06
C ASP A 19 8.35 -1.41 -13.48
N GLU A 20 7.29 -1.24 -12.71
CA GLU A 20 6.95 0.03 -12.08
C GLU A 20 7.57 0.27 -10.71
N VAL A 21 8.25 -0.75 -10.14
CA VAL A 21 8.77 -0.66 -8.76
C VAL A 21 9.81 0.44 -8.63
N GLU A 22 10.74 0.55 -9.59
CA GLU A 22 11.79 1.57 -9.55
C GLU A 22 11.21 2.98 -9.62
N GLN A 23 10.25 3.20 -10.54
CA GLN A 23 9.57 4.50 -10.69
C GLN A 23 8.79 4.87 -9.42
N LEU A 24 8.06 3.90 -8.83
CA LEU A 24 7.32 4.11 -7.58
C LEU A 24 8.26 4.48 -6.42
N VAL A 25 9.39 3.78 -6.27
CA VAL A 25 10.39 4.07 -5.23
C VAL A 25 11.01 5.45 -5.43
N GLY A 26 11.32 5.82 -6.67
CA GLY A 26 11.84 7.15 -7.01
C GLY A 26 10.89 8.26 -6.56
N TRP A 27 9.60 8.11 -6.89
CA TRP A 27 8.56 9.06 -6.47
C TRP A 27 8.34 9.08 -4.96
N LEU A 28 8.24 7.91 -4.30
CA LEU A 28 8.06 7.83 -2.85
C LEU A 28 9.23 8.49 -2.09
N ARG A 29 10.45 8.39 -2.61
CA ARG A 29 11.65 9.00 -2.01
C ARG A 29 11.69 10.53 -2.18
N SER A 30 11.15 11.06 -3.29
CA SER A 30 11.15 12.50 -3.55
C SER A 30 10.00 13.25 -2.88
N CYS A 31 8.91 12.56 -2.52
CA CYS A 31 7.74 13.17 -1.92
C CYS A 31 7.90 13.40 -0.41
N GLN A 32 7.53 14.59 0.07
CA GLN A 32 7.50 14.88 1.50
C GLN A 32 6.28 14.23 2.19
N ARG A 33 5.11 14.23 1.54
CA ARG A 33 3.87 13.68 2.10
C ARG A 33 3.09 12.82 1.08
N PRO A 34 3.67 11.71 0.60
CA PRO A 34 3.06 10.92 -0.47
C PRO A 34 1.69 10.37 -0.08
N ARG A 35 0.73 10.48 -1.01
CA ARG A 35 -0.63 9.95 -0.90
C ARG A 35 -0.90 8.99 -2.05
N VAL A 36 -1.30 7.77 -1.74
CA VAL A 36 -1.50 6.71 -2.73
C VAL A 36 -2.95 6.27 -2.77
N SER A 37 -3.57 6.36 -3.94
CA SER A 37 -4.89 5.79 -4.22
C SER A 37 -4.72 4.39 -4.82
N LEU A 38 -5.36 3.40 -4.19
CA LEU A 38 -5.43 2.03 -4.69
C LEU A 38 -6.78 1.70 -5.34
N ARG A 39 -7.70 2.66 -5.44
CA ARG A 39 -9.09 2.46 -5.92
C ARG A 39 -9.21 1.71 -7.25
N ARG A 40 -8.23 1.93 -8.14
CA ARG A 40 -8.20 1.35 -9.49
C ARG A 40 -7.18 0.20 -9.59
N CYS A 41 -6.51 -0.17 -8.51
CA CYS A 41 -5.51 -1.23 -8.46
C CYS A 41 -6.18 -2.58 -8.26
N ASN A 42 -5.82 -3.53 -9.13
CA ASN A 42 -6.32 -4.90 -9.13
C ASN A 42 -5.23 -5.91 -8.74
N HIS A 43 -3.96 -5.58 -8.99
CA HIS A 43 -2.83 -6.40 -8.62
C HIS A 43 -1.63 -5.51 -8.24
N LEU A 44 -0.96 -5.88 -7.17
CA LEU A 44 0.22 -5.19 -6.67
C LEU A 44 1.37 -6.19 -6.55
N HIS A 45 2.41 -5.99 -7.35
CA HIS A 45 3.64 -6.77 -7.22
C HIS A 45 4.24 -6.61 -5.80
N THR A 46 4.88 -7.66 -5.30
CA THR A 46 5.45 -7.68 -3.94
C THR A 46 6.50 -6.60 -3.73
N GLY A 47 7.31 -6.26 -4.75
CA GLY A 47 8.26 -5.14 -4.69
C GLY A 47 7.57 -3.77 -4.51
N ALA A 48 6.42 -3.56 -5.15
CA ALA A 48 5.64 -2.34 -4.96
C ALA A 48 5.00 -2.30 -3.55
N LEU A 49 4.51 -3.44 -3.07
CA LEU A 49 4.04 -3.58 -1.67
C LEU A 49 5.14 -3.26 -0.66
N GLN A 50 6.35 -3.80 -0.85
CA GLN A 50 7.50 -3.52 0.01
C GLN A 50 7.86 -2.04 0.02
N ALA A 51 7.82 -1.37 -1.14
CA ALA A 51 8.00 0.07 -1.22
C ALA A 51 6.94 0.83 -0.41
N LEU A 52 5.65 0.48 -0.55
CA LEU A 52 4.59 1.11 0.23
C LEU A 52 4.74 0.87 1.74
N LEU A 53 5.18 -0.32 2.16
CA LEU A 53 5.43 -0.63 3.58
C LEU A 53 6.63 0.13 4.15
N LEU A 54 7.67 0.34 3.35
CA LEU A 54 8.89 1.05 3.74
C LEU A 54 8.63 2.56 3.88
N PHE A 55 8.02 3.17 2.87
CA PHE A 55 7.81 4.62 2.82
C PHE A 55 6.52 5.08 3.50
N ARG A 56 5.60 4.15 3.82
CA ARG A 56 4.35 4.39 4.54
C ARG A 56 3.56 5.62 4.04
N PRO A 57 3.27 5.71 2.72
CA PRO A 57 2.45 6.80 2.21
C PRO A 57 1.05 6.73 2.80
N LYS A 58 0.36 7.87 2.84
CA LYS A 58 -1.05 7.88 3.23
C LYS A 58 -1.89 7.19 2.15
N ILE A 59 -2.57 6.10 2.50
CA ILE A 59 -3.53 5.47 1.60
C ILE A 59 -4.78 6.36 1.52
N SER A 60 -5.02 6.99 0.38
CA SER A 60 -6.11 7.96 0.18
C SER A 60 -7.41 7.31 -0.29
N ALA A 61 -7.35 6.14 -0.91
CA ALA A 61 -8.50 5.33 -1.28
C ALA A 61 -8.16 3.84 -1.29
N ALA A 62 -9.04 3.02 -0.72
CA ALA A 62 -8.92 1.56 -0.69
C ALA A 62 -9.08 0.93 -2.09
N PRO A 63 -8.43 -0.22 -2.35
CA PRO A 63 -8.66 -1.00 -3.56
C PRO A 63 -10.07 -1.58 -3.62
N LYS A 64 -10.49 -2.01 -4.82
CA LYS A 64 -11.74 -2.77 -5.03
C LYS A 64 -11.50 -4.28 -5.09
N ASP A 65 -10.28 -4.70 -5.42
CA ASP A 65 -9.91 -6.10 -5.44
C ASP A 65 -10.04 -6.73 -4.04
N ALA A 66 -10.64 -7.92 -3.97
CA ALA A 66 -10.99 -8.56 -2.69
C ALA A 66 -9.76 -8.99 -1.90
N PHE A 67 -8.72 -9.49 -2.59
CA PHE A 67 -7.47 -9.88 -1.94
C PHE A 67 -6.71 -8.65 -1.44
N LEU A 68 -6.57 -7.62 -2.29
CA LEU A 68 -5.91 -6.38 -1.87
C LEU A 68 -6.64 -5.71 -0.71
N THR A 69 -7.98 -5.76 -0.68
CA THR A 69 -8.78 -5.17 0.40
C THR A 69 -8.63 -5.93 1.72
N SER A 70 -8.70 -7.26 1.68
CA SER A 70 -8.73 -8.08 2.90
C SER A 70 -7.35 -8.40 3.48
N GLN A 71 -6.33 -8.54 2.63
CA GLN A 71 -5.01 -9.01 3.05
C GLN A 71 -3.95 -7.90 2.98
N VAL A 72 -3.99 -7.04 1.96
CA VAL A 72 -2.91 -6.06 1.72
C VAL A 72 -3.19 -4.72 2.41
N LEU A 73 -4.40 -4.18 2.29
CA LEU A 73 -4.76 -2.90 2.84
C LEU A 73 -4.50 -2.80 4.37
N PRO A 74 -4.82 -3.82 5.20
CA PRO A 74 -4.52 -3.76 6.64
C PRO A 74 -3.04 -3.58 6.96
N LEU A 75 -2.13 -4.11 6.13
CA LEU A 75 -0.69 -3.95 6.30
C LEU A 75 -0.21 -2.51 5.99
N LEU A 76 -0.93 -1.82 5.10
CA LEU A 76 -0.61 -0.46 4.65
C LEU A 76 -1.25 0.62 5.53
N THR A 77 -2.36 0.30 6.20
CA THR A 77 -3.09 1.24 7.09
C THR A 77 -2.90 0.94 8.57
N GLY A 78 -2.30 -0.20 8.92
CA GLY A 78 -2.14 -0.70 10.28
C GLY A 78 -1.00 -0.03 11.06
N SER A 79 -1.37 0.54 12.20
CA SER A 79 -0.47 1.08 13.23
C SER A 79 0.47 0.02 13.80
N ASN A 80 1.71 0.43 14.10
CA ASN A 80 2.62 -0.31 14.98
C ASN A 80 1.89 -0.70 16.28
N GLY A 81 1.72 -2.00 16.53
CA GLY A 81 1.44 -2.68 17.82
C GLY A 81 0.40 -2.07 18.77
N ASP A 82 -0.70 -2.80 18.98
CA ASP A 82 -1.22 -2.97 20.35
C ASP A 82 -1.76 -4.38 20.58
N THR A 83 -1.54 -4.77 21.82
CA THR A 83 -1.64 -6.02 22.53
C THR A 83 -3.07 -6.54 22.69
N GLY A 84 -3.20 -7.86 22.64
CA GLY A 84 -4.45 -8.56 22.93
C GLY A 84 -4.32 -10.07 22.84
N ARG A 85 -3.26 -10.64 23.43
CA ARG A 85 -3.31 -12.05 23.84
C ARG A 85 -4.40 -12.14 24.92
N GLN A 86 -5.63 -12.51 24.56
CA GLN A 86 -6.56 -13.05 25.54
C GLN A 86 -6.03 -14.44 25.93
N GLY A 87 -5.33 -14.50 27.06
CA GLY A 87 -5.11 -15.75 27.76
C GLY A 87 -6.45 -16.26 28.25
N THR A 88 -6.93 -17.35 27.66
CA THR A 88 -7.95 -18.19 28.28
C THR A 88 -7.21 -19.12 29.24
N GLU A 89 -7.22 -18.79 30.53
CA GLU A 89 -6.87 -19.75 31.58
C GLU A 89 -8.12 -20.61 31.83
N PRO A 90 -8.06 -21.94 31.65
CA PRO A 90 -9.18 -22.82 31.98
C PRO A 90 -9.22 -23.10 33.49
N PRO A 91 -10.40 -23.49 34.02
CA PRO A 91 -10.66 -23.69 35.45
C PRO A 91 -9.94 -24.89 36.07
#